data_AF-T0USC5-F1
#
_entry.id   AF-T0USC5-F1
#
_cell.length_a   1.000
_cell.length_b   1.000
_cell.length_c   1.000
_cell.angle_alpha   90.00
_cell.angle_beta   90.00
_cell.angle_gamma   90.00
#
_symmetry.space_group_name_H-M   'P 1'
#
loop_
_entity.id
_entity.type
_entity.pdbx_description
1 polymer ?
#
loop_
_entity_poly.entity_id
_entity_poly.type
_entity_poly.pdbx_seq_one_letter_code
_entity_poly.pdbx_strand_id
1 'polypeptide(L)'
;MSSEVEKILRHYIDRNKFQAQFNPTYQDLGYLFTRTYIRAGNRQGSPLYHNELSQFLRGGSSQSVKYNKKAGKSYKDIDNFLDFGRPIHVIPHMFRHSFISIMASEGIDLPTIREFVGHSEDSKEIERVYLHVIKKQKDTMRGAVEKLEKLIE
;
A
#
# COMPACT_ATOMS: atom_id res chain seq x y z
N MET A 1 4.11 -6.69 -16.22
CA MET A 1 3.11 -6.53 -15.14
C MET A 1 2.87 -7.91 -14.53
N SER A 2 2.80 -8.03 -13.20
CA SER A 2 2.52 -9.33 -12.54
C SER A 2 1.10 -9.81 -12.88
N SER A 3 0.92 -11.12 -13.01
CA SER A 3 -0.39 -11.76 -13.26
C SER A 3 -1.42 -11.40 -12.19
N GLU A 4 -1.00 -11.26 -10.93
CA GLU A 4 -1.89 -10.89 -9.83
C GLU A 4 -2.37 -9.44 -9.94
N VAL A 5 -1.47 -8.53 -10.32
CA VAL A 5 -1.84 -7.12 -10.55
C VAL A 5 -2.81 -7.03 -11.72
N GLU A 6 -2.54 -7.75 -12.81
CA GLU A 6 -3.43 -7.79 -13.96
C GLU A 6 -4.84 -8.29 -13.60
N LYS A 7 -4.91 -9.39 -12.83
CA LYS A 7 -6.16 -9.95 -12.35
C LYS A 7 -6.97 -8.93 -11.53
N ILE A 8 -6.31 -8.19 -10.63
CA ILE A 8 -6.94 -7.12 -9.84
C ILE A 8 -7.46 -6.02 -10.77
N LEU A 9 -6.65 -5.52 -11.70
CA LEU A 9 -7.07 -4.44 -12.60
C LEU A 9 -8.25 -4.87 -13.47
N ARG A 10 -8.21 -6.09 -14.04
CA ARG A 10 -9.33 -6.65 -14.81
C ARG A 10 -10.62 -6.74 -14.00
N HIS A 11 -10.54 -7.19 -12.75
CA HIS A 11 -11.69 -7.22 -11.86
C HIS A 11 -12.35 -5.83 -11.72
N TYR A 12 -11.56 -4.77 -11.54
CA TYR A 12 -12.11 -3.40 -11.44
C TYR A 12 -12.67 -2.89 -12.78
N ILE A 13 -12.04 -3.24 -13.91
CA ILE A 13 -12.57 -2.90 -15.24
C ILE A 13 -13.95 -3.54 -15.44
N ASP A 14 -14.08 -4.84 -15.17
CA ASP A 14 -15.31 -5.59 -15.38
C ASP A 14 -16.41 -5.11 -14.42
N ARG A 15 -16.05 -4.82 -13.17
CA ARG A 15 -16.94 -4.19 -12.19
C ARG A 15 -17.46 -2.85 -12.69
N ASN A 16 -16.60 -1.98 -13.25
CA ASN A 16 -17.02 -0.66 -13.72
C ASN A 16 -17.92 -0.76 -14.95
N LYS A 17 -17.63 -1.67 -15.89
CA LYS A 17 -18.51 -1.96 -17.03
C LYS A 17 -19.88 -2.43 -16.57
N PHE A 18 -19.92 -3.34 -15.59
CA PHE A 18 -21.17 -3.79 -14.99
C PHE A 18 -21.96 -2.63 -14.37
N GLN A 19 -21.31 -1.76 -13.61
CA GLN A 19 -21.98 -0.58 -13.04
C GLN A 19 -22.50 0.37 -14.12
N ALA A 20 -21.71 0.66 -15.15
CA ALA A 20 -22.14 1.50 -16.26
C ALA A 20 -23.36 0.93 -17.02
N GLN A 21 -23.44 -0.40 -17.13
CA GLN A 21 -24.55 -1.06 -17.82
C GLN A 21 -25.83 -1.13 -16.98
N PHE A 22 -25.72 -1.40 -15.67
CA PHE A 22 -26.88 -1.76 -14.85
C PHE A 22 -27.24 -0.73 -13.77
N ASN A 23 -26.44 0.29 -13.55
CA ASN A 23 -26.68 1.32 -12.53
C ASN A 23 -26.92 2.69 -13.19
N PRO A 24 -28.18 3.17 -13.26
CA PRO A 24 -28.53 4.43 -13.91
C PRO A 24 -27.85 5.66 -13.32
N THR A 25 -27.37 5.57 -12.07
CA THR A 25 -26.72 6.69 -11.38
C THR A 25 -25.20 6.68 -11.54
N TYR A 26 -24.64 5.60 -12.10
CA TYR A 26 -23.20 5.48 -12.35
C TYR A 26 -22.82 6.17 -13.66
N GLN A 27 -21.91 7.13 -13.57
CA GLN A 27 -21.37 7.81 -14.75
C GLN A 27 -19.99 7.26 -15.08
N ASP A 28 -19.85 6.55 -16.21
CA ASP A 28 -18.54 6.11 -16.65
C ASP A 28 -17.72 7.29 -17.20
N LEU A 29 -16.69 7.68 -16.47
CA LEU A 29 -15.76 8.75 -16.81
C LEU A 29 -14.39 8.20 -17.26
N GLY A 30 -14.26 6.88 -17.44
CA GLY A 30 -13.00 6.24 -17.84
C GLY A 30 -11.99 6.02 -16.71
N TYR A 31 -12.37 6.29 -15.45
CA TYR A 31 -11.52 5.97 -14.30
C TYR A 31 -11.60 4.48 -13.93
N LEU A 32 -10.49 3.94 -13.44
CA LEU A 32 -10.43 2.54 -12.99
C LEU A 32 -10.93 2.37 -11.55
N PHE A 33 -10.40 3.16 -10.62
CA PHE A 33 -10.80 3.10 -9.22
C PHE A 33 -11.90 4.12 -8.96
N THR A 34 -13.15 3.68 -9.13
CA THR A 34 -14.33 4.53 -9.01
C THR A 34 -15.17 4.21 -7.78
N ARG A 35 -15.91 5.22 -7.33
CA ARG A 35 -16.94 5.07 -6.29
C ARG A 35 -18.17 4.37 -6.87
N THR A 36 -18.65 3.36 -6.15
CA THR A 36 -19.88 2.60 -6.47
C THR A 36 -20.98 2.81 -5.44
N TYR A 37 -20.78 3.70 -4.46
CA TYR A 37 -21.73 4.02 -3.41
C TYR A 37 -22.22 5.46 -3.53
N ILE A 38 -23.43 5.70 -3.02
CA ILE A 38 -24.00 7.03 -2.87
C ILE A 38 -23.76 7.47 -1.43
N ARG A 39 -23.07 8.60 -1.26
CA ARG A 39 -22.97 9.35 0.00
C ARG A 39 -23.23 10.81 -0.34
N ALA A 40 -23.92 11.54 0.53
CA ALA A 40 -24.34 12.92 0.27
C ALA A 40 -23.23 13.75 -0.42
N GLY A 41 -23.50 14.22 -1.65
CA GLY A 41 -22.58 15.00 -2.47
C GLY A 41 -21.65 14.21 -3.41
N ASN A 42 -21.57 12.90 -3.30
CA ASN A 42 -20.75 12.07 -4.18
C ASN A 42 -21.51 11.64 -5.45
N ARG A 43 -20.83 11.65 -6.60
CA ARG A 43 -21.32 11.09 -7.86
C ARG A 43 -20.74 9.70 -8.08
N GLN A 44 -21.57 8.71 -8.40
CA GLN A 44 -21.08 7.37 -8.72
C GLN A 44 -20.28 7.40 -10.04
N GLY A 45 -19.20 6.64 -10.12
CA GLY A 45 -18.27 6.68 -11.24
C GLY A 45 -17.21 7.79 -11.17
N SER A 46 -17.30 8.70 -10.19
CA SER A 46 -16.18 9.59 -9.84
C SER A 46 -14.99 8.80 -9.27
N PRO A 47 -13.75 9.32 -9.43
CA PRO A 47 -12.56 8.65 -8.94
C PRO A 47 -12.57 8.58 -7.40
N LEU A 48 -11.99 7.51 -6.87
CA LEU A 48 -11.78 7.34 -5.44
C LEU A 48 -10.71 8.31 -4.94
N TYR A 49 -11.01 9.08 -3.89
CA TYR A 49 -10.09 10.09 -3.40
C TYR A 49 -9.12 9.51 -2.35
N HIS A 50 -7.93 10.13 -2.24
CA HIS A 50 -6.88 9.70 -1.31
C HIS A 50 -7.34 9.67 0.15
N ASN A 51 -8.24 10.57 0.53
CA ASN A 51 -8.80 10.66 1.88
C ASN A 51 -9.76 9.50 2.20
N GLU A 52 -10.47 8.97 1.21
CA GLU A 52 -11.35 7.81 1.33
C GLU A 52 -10.54 6.53 1.44
N LEU A 53 -9.52 6.36 0.60
CA LEU A 53 -8.54 5.26 0.72
C LEU A 53 -7.89 5.27 2.09
N SER A 54 -7.45 6.44 2.55
CA SER A 54 -6.81 6.54 3.85
C SER A 54 -7.80 6.30 5.00
N GLN A 55 -9.06 6.73 4.90
CA GLN A 55 -10.09 6.40 5.89
C GLN A 55 -10.43 4.91 5.92
N PHE A 56 -10.47 4.26 4.76
CA PHE A 56 -10.66 2.82 4.65
C PHE A 56 -9.51 2.06 5.33
N LEU A 57 -8.26 2.40 4.99
CA LEU A 57 -7.07 1.78 5.58
C LEU A 57 -6.93 2.05 7.08
N ARG A 58 -7.39 3.21 7.55
CA ARG A 58 -7.40 3.56 8.97
C ARG A 58 -8.41 2.76 9.78
N GLY A 59 -9.46 2.22 9.15
CA GLY A 59 -10.70 1.87 9.83
C GLY A 59 -11.36 3.14 10.39
N GLY A 60 -12.69 3.23 10.35
CA GLY A 60 -13.39 4.41 10.86
C GLY A 60 -12.98 4.72 12.31
N SER A 61 -12.56 5.96 12.57
CA SER A 61 -12.16 6.47 13.89
C SER A 61 -11.14 5.61 14.66
N SER A 62 -9.91 5.60 14.16
CA SER A 62 -8.69 5.31 14.92
C SER A 62 -8.55 3.87 15.41
N GLN A 63 -7.67 3.11 14.75
CA GLN A 63 -7.33 1.72 15.08
C GLN A 63 -8.51 0.80 14.87
N SER A 64 -8.27 -0.45 14.47
CA SER A 64 -9.38 -1.40 14.44
C SER A 64 -10.08 -1.48 15.79
N VAL A 65 -11.36 -1.88 15.77
CA VAL A 65 -12.13 -2.11 17.00
C VAL A 65 -11.40 -3.07 17.95
N LYS A 66 -10.55 -3.96 17.42
CA LYS A 66 -9.62 -4.81 18.18
C LYS A 66 -8.71 -4.01 19.12
N TYR A 67 -8.22 -2.85 18.69
CA TYR A 67 -7.28 -2.01 19.45
C TYR A 67 -7.93 -0.72 20.01
N ASN A 68 -9.11 -0.32 19.54
CA ASN A 68 -9.85 0.83 20.08
C ASN A 68 -11.31 0.47 20.43
N LYS A 69 -11.54 0.17 21.72
CA LYS A 69 -12.86 -0.15 22.29
C LYS A 69 -13.89 0.99 22.20
N LYS A 70 -13.49 2.22 21.87
CA LYS A 70 -14.38 3.39 21.74
C LYS A 70 -14.83 3.66 20.29
N ALA A 71 -14.24 2.99 19.29
CA ALA A 71 -14.61 3.14 17.89
C ALA A 71 -15.91 2.35 17.61
N GLY A 72 -17.03 3.06 17.49
CA GLY A 72 -18.37 2.47 17.55
C GLY A 72 -18.73 1.48 16.43
N LYS A 73 -18.00 1.43 15.31
CA LYS A 73 -18.17 0.41 14.25
C LYS A 73 -16.87 0.25 13.46
N SER A 74 -16.31 -0.97 13.44
CA SER A 74 -15.24 -1.32 12.49
C SER A 74 -15.83 -1.24 11.08
N TYR A 75 -15.06 -0.76 10.10
CA TYR A 75 -15.27 -1.32 8.76
C TYR A 75 -15.03 -2.81 8.94
N LYS A 76 -16.08 -3.61 8.73
CA LYS A 76 -15.96 -5.05 8.81
C LYS A 76 -14.77 -5.44 7.94
N ASP A 77 -13.88 -6.24 8.52
CA ASP A 77 -12.96 -7.13 7.81
C ASP A 77 -11.52 -6.67 7.55
N ILE A 78 -11.06 -5.43 7.80
CA ILE A 78 -9.62 -5.16 7.56
C ILE A 78 -8.71 -5.96 8.50
N ASP A 79 -9.12 -6.18 9.75
CA ASP A 79 -8.39 -7.05 10.69
C ASP A 79 -8.38 -8.53 10.27
N ASN A 80 -9.35 -8.96 9.46
CA ASN A 80 -9.38 -10.33 8.93
C ASN A 80 -8.32 -10.51 7.82
N PHE A 81 -7.92 -9.42 7.17
CA PHE A 81 -6.91 -9.43 6.10
C PHE A 81 -5.53 -8.99 6.59
N LEU A 82 -5.45 -8.15 7.62
CA LEU A 82 -4.22 -7.52 8.11
C LEU A 82 -4.24 -7.43 9.65
N ASP A 83 -3.45 -8.28 10.32
CA ASP A 83 -3.22 -8.20 11.77
C ASP A 83 -1.74 -8.00 12.06
N PHE A 84 -1.40 -6.84 12.64
CA PHE A 84 -0.03 -6.50 13.00
C PHE A 84 0.31 -6.83 14.45
N GLY A 85 -0.62 -7.42 15.22
CA GLY A 85 -0.44 -7.70 16.66
C GLY A 85 -0.33 -6.45 17.54
N ARG A 86 -0.42 -5.25 16.95
CA ARG A 86 -0.38 -3.97 17.63
C ARG A 86 -1.18 -2.90 16.88
N PRO A 87 -1.53 -1.79 17.54
CA PRO A 87 -2.22 -0.69 16.90
C PRO A 87 -1.30 0.01 15.87
N ILE A 88 -1.59 -0.08 14.56
CA ILE A 88 -0.82 0.59 13.49
C ILE A 88 -1.73 1.47 12.63
N HIS A 89 -1.28 2.68 12.37
CA HIS A 89 -1.94 3.60 11.44
C HIS A 89 -1.38 3.43 10.02
N VAL A 90 -2.07 2.64 9.19
CA VAL A 90 -1.68 2.39 7.81
C VAL A 90 -2.15 3.53 6.91
N ILE A 91 -1.24 4.10 6.12
CA ILE A 91 -1.54 5.09 5.07
C ILE A 91 -1.03 4.61 3.71
N PRO A 92 -1.62 5.08 2.60
CA PRO A 92 -1.21 4.67 1.25
C PRO A 92 0.29 4.79 0.99
N HIS A 93 0.93 5.85 1.50
CA HIS A 93 2.37 6.08 1.31
C HIS A 93 3.26 5.00 1.95
N MET A 94 2.78 4.28 2.97
CA MET A 94 3.52 3.17 3.57
C MET A 94 3.69 2.00 2.59
N PHE A 95 2.71 1.73 1.72
CA PHE A 95 2.84 0.68 0.72
C PHE A 95 3.95 0.98 -0.28
N ARG A 96 4.14 2.27 -0.64
CA ARG A 96 5.26 2.72 -1.48
C ARG A 96 6.60 2.46 -0.79
N HIS A 97 6.73 2.78 0.50
CA HIS A 97 7.94 2.47 1.26
C HIS A 97 8.19 0.97 1.41
N SER A 98 7.15 0.16 1.63
CA SER A 98 7.27 -1.30 1.66
C SER A 98 7.76 -1.85 0.32
N PHE A 99 7.19 -1.38 -0.80
CA PHE A 99 7.62 -1.77 -2.14
C PHE A 99 9.09 -1.42 -2.40
N ILE A 100 9.52 -0.22 -2.05
CA ILE A 100 10.93 0.21 -2.13
C ILE A 100 11.84 -0.66 -1.25
N SER A 101 11.41 -0.94 -0.02
CA SER A 101 12.20 -1.74 0.92
C SER A 101 12.41 -3.17 0.42
N ILE A 102 11.38 -3.77 -0.19
CA ILE A 102 11.46 -5.09 -0.81
C ILE A 102 12.43 -5.07 -2.00
N MET A 103 12.30 -4.10 -2.92
CA MET A 103 13.24 -3.98 -4.05
C MET A 103 14.69 -3.80 -3.59
N ALA A 104 14.91 -2.96 -2.58
CA ALA A 104 16.24 -2.75 -2.00
C ALA A 104 16.77 -4.02 -1.33
N SER A 105 15.91 -4.80 -0.65
CA SER A 105 16.34 -6.05 -0.01
C SER A 105 16.69 -7.14 -1.01
N GLU A 106 16.05 -7.15 -2.17
CA GLU A 106 16.38 -8.02 -3.32
C GLU A 106 17.64 -7.56 -4.08
N GLY A 107 18.29 -6.47 -3.64
CA GLY A 107 19.53 -5.98 -4.22
C GLY A 107 19.37 -5.13 -5.49
N ILE A 108 18.16 -4.64 -5.79
CA ILE A 108 17.91 -3.73 -6.91
C ILE A 108 18.51 -2.35 -6.58
N ASP A 109 19.23 -1.74 -7.52
CA ASP A 109 19.89 -0.46 -7.31
C ASP A 109 18.92 0.73 -7.26
N LEU A 110 19.38 1.80 -6.60
CA LEU A 110 18.58 3.01 -6.37
C LEU A 110 18.12 3.70 -7.67
N PRO A 111 18.95 3.86 -8.73
CA PRO A 111 18.49 4.34 -10.03
C PRO A 111 17.30 3.56 -10.60
N THR A 112 17.39 2.23 -10.65
CA THR A 112 16.28 1.39 -11.12
C THR A 112 15.03 1.55 -10.26
N ILE A 113 15.18 1.55 -8.92
CA ILE A 113 14.04 1.79 -8.01
C ILE A 113 13.38 3.15 -8.28
N ARG A 114 14.17 4.21 -8.54
CA ARG A 114 13.66 5.55 -8.84
C ARG A 114 12.88 5.59 -10.15
N GLU A 115 13.31 4.84 -11.17
CA GLU A 115 12.59 4.72 -12.44
C GLU A 115 11.20 4.08 -12.25
N PHE A 116 11.12 3.00 -11.46
CA PHE A 116 9.86 2.30 -11.19
C PHE A 116 8.86 3.11 -10.35
N VAL A 117 9.36 3.95 -9.44
CA VAL A 117 8.54 4.64 -8.44
C VAL A 117 8.28 6.11 -8.80
N GLY A 118 8.99 6.64 -9.80
CA GLY A 118 8.83 7.99 -10.34
C GLY A 118 9.71 9.06 -9.66
N HIS A 119 10.00 10.13 -10.41
CA HIS A 119 10.98 11.17 -10.06
C HIS A 119 10.42 12.36 -9.24
N SER A 120 9.32 12.19 -8.51
CA SER A 120 8.71 13.29 -7.72
C SER A 120 9.57 13.71 -6.50
N GLU A 121 9.16 14.79 -5.83
CA GLU A 121 9.76 15.41 -4.63
C GLU A 121 10.17 14.42 -3.52
N ASP A 122 9.65 13.19 -3.55
CA ASP A 122 9.95 12.07 -2.65
C ASP A 122 11.30 11.39 -2.91
N SER A 123 12.07 11.82 -3.91
CA SER A 123 13.39 11.23 -4.23
C SER A 123 14.32 11.10 -3.01
N LYS A 124 14.24 12.06 -2.08
CA LYS A 124 14.97 12.04 -0.80
C LYS A 124 14.44 10.98 0.17
N GLU A 125 13.13 10.75 0.20
CA GLU A 125 12.53 9.72 1.05
C GLU A 125 12.83 8.32 0.54
N ILE A 126 12.78 8.12 -0.78
CA ILE A 126 13.17 6.86 -1.44
C ILE A 126 14.62 6.51 -1.08
N GLU A 127 15.52 7.49 -1.18
CA GLU A 127 16.94 7.32 -0.84
C GLU A 127 17.15 6.98 0.63
N ARG A 128 16.46 7.67 1.56
CA ARG A 128 16.55 7.36 3.00
C ARG A 128 16.12 5.93 3.30
N VAL A 129 15.02 5.45 2.71
CA VAL A 129 14.55 4.08 2.91
C VAL A 129 15.54 3.07 2.33
N TYR A 130 16.02 3.31 1.11
CA TYR A 130 17.02 2.47 0.46
C TYR A 130 18.29 2.35 1.32
N LEU A 131 18.86 3.48 1.73
CA LEU A 131 20.08 3.52 2.54
C LEU A 131 19.89 2.81 3.89
N HIS A 132 18.70 2.92 4.49
CA HIS A 132 18.39 2.22 5.73
C HIS A 132 18.44 0.69 5.57
N VAL A 133 17.83 0.16 4.50
CA VAL A 133 17.81 -1.29 4.22
C VAL A 133 19.22 -1.80 3.93
N ILE A 134 19.96 -1.12 3.06
CA ILE A 134 21.33 -1.49 2.69
C ILE A 134 22.26 -1.44 3.90
N LYS A 135 22.14 -0.43 4.78
CA LYS A 135 22.94 -0.35 6.01
C LYS A 135 22.72 -1.59 6.88
N LYS A 136 21.46 -1.98 7.09
CA LYS A 136 21.12 -3.17 7.88
C LYS A 136 21.70 -4.46 7.27
N GLN A 137 21.67 -4.60 5.95
CA GLN A 137 22.30 -5.73 5.26
C GLN A 137 23.81 -5.74 5.44
N LYS A 138 24.47 -4.58 5.33
CA LYS A 138 25.92 -4.45 5.58
C LYS A 138 26.30 -4.82 7.01
N ASP A 139 25.55 -4.35 7.99
CA ASP A 139 25.80 -4.67 9.40
C ASP A 139 25.64 -6.20 9.66
N THR A 140 24.65 -6.83 9.01
CA THR A 140 24.43 -8.28 9.08
C THR A 140 25.58 -9.06 8.44
N MET A 141 26.03 -8.64 7.25
CA MET A 141 27.17 -9.26 6.56
C MET A 141 28.45 -9.12 7.35
N ARG A 142 28.72 -7.94 7.92
CA ARG A 142 29.88 -7.71 8.79
C ARG A 142 29.89 -8.67 9.98
N GLY A 143 28.76 -8.82 10.67
CA GLY A 143 28.65 -9.77 11.78
C GLY A 143 28.81 -11.23 11.36
N ALA A 144 28.48 -11.60 10.12
CA ALA A 144 28.74 -12.93 9.58
C ALA A 144 30.23 -13.16 9.28
N VAL A 145 30.92 -12.17 8.73
CA VAL A 145 32.38 -12.21 8.49
C VAL A 145 33.14 -12.34 9.81
N GLU A 146 32.82 -11.51 10.82
CA GLU A 146 33.44 -11.58 12.16
C GLU A 146 33.22 -12.94 12.85
N LYS A 147 32.12 -13.65 12.56
CA LYS A 147 31.87 -15.01 13.06
C LYS A 147 32.69 -16.07 12.32
N LEU A 148 32.86 -15.91 11.01
CA LEU A 148 33.70 -16.80 10.21
C LEU A 148 35.17 -16.70 10.62
N GLU A 149 35.68 -15.49 10.86
CA GLU A 149 37.04 -15.26 11.36
C GLU A 149 37.29 -16.04 12.66
N LYS A 150 36.36 -15.98 13.62
CA LYS A 150 36.45 -16.72 14.89
C LYS A 150 36.32 -18.25 14.79
N LEU A 151 35.84 -18.78 13.66
CA LEU A 151 35.73 -20.22 13.42
C LEU A 151 36.98 -20.79 12.73
N ILE A 152 37.80 -19.91 12.15
CA ILE A 152 39.03 -20.27 11.42
C ILE A 152 40.26 -20.13 12.34
N GLU A 153 40.14 -19.38 13.45
CA GLU A 153 41.06 -19.44 14.61
C GLU A 153 40.82 -20.68 15.49
#